data_AF-A0A2N1YKG1-F1
#
_entry.id   AF-A0A2N1YKG1-F1
#
_cell.length_a   1.000
_cell.length_b   1.000
_cell.length_c   1.000
_cell.angle_alpha   90.00
_cell.angle_beta   90.00
_cell.angle_gamma   90.00
#
_symmetry.space_group_name_H-M   'P 1'
#
loop_
_entity.id
_entity.type
_entity.pdbx_description
1 polymer ?
#
loop_
_entity_poly.entity_id
_entity_poly.type
_entity_poly.pdbx_seq_one_letter_code
_entity_poly.pdbx_strand_id
1 'polypeptide(L)' 'MGFRQQQKEKTRQCFMQTALDMVAEGRSFTSISLRELSARVGLVPTAFYRHFDDLDGLGVAIVSTVLPALRTELKAGR' A
#
# COMPACT_ATOMS: atom_id res chain seq x y z
N MET A 1 9.55 -10.77 -21.45
CA MET A 1 9.04 -9.44 -21.02
C MET A 1 8.29 -9.44 -19.65
N GLY A 2 8.47 -10.44 -18.78
CA GLY A 2 7.66 -10.57 -17.55
C GLY A 2 8.29 -10.14 -16.22
N PHE A 3 9.63 -10.24 -16.08
CA PHE A 3 10.28 -10.11 -14.77
C PHE A 3 10.28 -8.67 -14.20
N ARG A 4 10.53 -7.67 -15.04
CA ARG A 4 10.53 -6.26 -14.62
C ARG A 4 9.15 -5.77 -14.19
N GLN A 5 8.09 -6.20 -14.88
CA GLN A 5 6.72 -5.83 -14.55
C GLN A 5 6.28 -6.49 -13.24
N GLN A 6 6.59 -7.78 -13.05
CA GLN A 6 6.32 -8.48 -11.80
C GLN A 6 7.06 -7.85 -10.62
N GLN A 7 8.32 -7.47 -10.78
CA GLN A 7 9.07 -6.84 -9.70
C GLN A 7 8.50 -5.45 -9.33
N LYS A 8 8.08 -4.67 -10.34
CA LYS A 8 7.41 -3.37 -10.13
C LYS A 8 6.11 -3.55 -9.32
N GLU A 9 5.32 -4.55 -9.67
CA GLU A 9 4.07 -4.83 -8.96
C GLU A 9 4.31 -5.35 -7.53
N LYS A 10 5.31 -6.22 -7.33
CA LYS A 10 5.70 -6.67 -5.99
C LYS A 10 6.08 -5.51 -5.08
N THR A 11 6.92 -4.59 -5.57
CA THR A 11 7.32 -3.42 -4.77
C THR A 11 6.12 -2.52 -4.45
N ARG A 12 5.21 -2.31 -5.40
CA ARG A 12 3.96 -1.58 -5.16
C ARG A 12 3.13 -2.20 -4.04
N GLN A 13 2.99 -3.53 -4.06
CA GLN A 13 2.25 -4.28 -3.04
C GLN A 13 2.94 -4.26 -1.68
N CYS A 14 4.27 -4.32 -1.62
CA CYS A 14 5.00 -4.20 -0.36
C CYS A 14 4.70 -2.88 0.37
N PHE A 15 4.68 -1.75 -0.34
CA PHE A 15 4.32 -0.47 0.26
C PHE A 15 2.90 -0.46 0.83
N MET A 16 1.94 -1.01 0.09
CA MET A 16 0.55 -1.12 0.54
C MET A 16 0.42 -1.98 1.79
N GLN A 17 1.00 -3.18 1.75
CA GLN A 17 0.93 -4.12 2.87
C GLN A 17 1.60 -3.54 4.12
N THR A 18 2.79 -2.94 3.97
CA THR A 18 3.50 -2.36 5.12
C THR A 18 2.73 -1.19 5.74
N ALA A 19 2.06 -0.36 4.93
CA ALA A 19 1.21 0.71 5.47
C ALA A 19 0.00 0.14 6.24
N LEU A 20 -0.63 -0.91 5.71
CA LEU A 20 -1.71 -1.62 6.40
C LEU A 20 -1.23 -2.25 7.72
N ASP A 21 -0.04 -2.86 7.73
CA ASP A 21 0.55 -3.47 8.93
C ASP A 21 0.80 -2.42 10.02
N MET A 22 1.33 -1.24 9.64
CA MET A 22 1.51 -0.13 10.58
C MET A 22 0.19 0.37 11.18
N VAL A 23 -0.87 0.43 10.36
CA VAL A 23 -2.20 0.81 10.84
C VAL A 23 -2.78 -0.27 11.76
N ALA A 24 -2.57 -1.55 11.43
CA ALA A 24 -2.99 -2.68 12.26
C ALA A 24 -2.30 -2.71 13.63
N GLU A 25 -1.10 -2.13 13.75
CA GLU A 25 -0.42 -1.88 15.02
C GLU A 25 -1.04 -0.74 15.86
N GLY A 26 -2.16 -0.17 15.41
CA GLY A 26 -2.88 0.90 16.11
C GLY A 26 -2.38 2.31 15.76
N ARG A 27 -1.53 2.45 14.74
CA ARG A 27 -1.09 3.79 14.28
C ARG A 27 -2.12 4.41 13.36
N SER A 28 -2.30 5.72 13.46
CA SER A 28 -3.10 6.46 12.48
C SER A 28 -2.37 6.50 11.14
N PHE A 29 -3.06 6.25 10.03
CA PHE A 29 -2.48 6.36 8.70
C PHE A 29 -1.85 7.75 8.45
N THR A 30 -2.50 8.81 8.93
CA THR A 30 -2.01 10.20 8.82
C THR A 30 -0.73 10.49 9.61
N SER A 31 -0.35 9.60 10.53
CA SER A 31 0.88 9.72 11.33
C SER A 31 2.08 9.00 10.71
N ILE A 32 1.86 8.22 9.65
CA ILE A 32 2.92 7.49 8.96
C ILE A 32 3.71 8.48 8.09
N SER A 33 5.02 8.57 8.28
CA SER A 33 5.88 9.30 7.35
C SER A 33 6.40 8.42 6.22
N LEU A 34 6.69 9.03 5.05
CA LEU A 34 7.29 8.35 3.91
C LEU A 34 8.61 7.65 4.27
N ARG A 35 9.40 8.29 5.14
CA ARG A 35 10.71 7.76 5.56
C ARG A 35 10.54 6.48 6.38
N GLU A 36 9.62 6.47 7.35
CA GLU A 36 9.34 5.28 8.17
C GLU A 36 8.78 4.15 7.31
N LEU A 37 7.84 4.46 6.42
CA LEU A 37 7.26 3.48 5.49
C LEU A 37 8.35 2.85 4.63
N SER A 38 9.18 3.66 3.99
CA SER A 38 10.25 3.19 3.11
C SER A 38 11.30 2.38 3.87
N ALA A 39 11.67 2.81 5.08
CA ALA A 39 12.58 2.08 5.94
C ALA A 39 12.05 0.69 6.31
N ARG A 40 10.76 0.58 6.64
CA ARG A 40 10.14 -0.71 6.99
C ARG A 40 9.99 -1.66 5.79
N VAL A 41 9.80 -1.12 4.59
CA VAL A 41 9.85 -1.91 3.34
C VAL A 41 11.29 -2.31 2.97
N GLY A 42 12.31 -1.65 3.53
CA GLY A 42 13.72 -1.87 3.19
C GLY A 42 14.14 -1.18 1.90
N LEU A 43 13.47 -0.08 1.53
CA LEU A 43 13.74 0.69 0.31
C LEU A 43 14.06 2.15 0.62
N VAL A 44 14.70 2.81 -0.35
CA VAL A 44 14.92 4.25 -0.30
C VAL A 44 13.63 5.00 -0.61
N PRO A 45 13.39 6.19 -0.01
CA PRO A 45 12.18 6.98 -0.27
C PRO A 45 11.93 7.30 -1.75
N THR A 46 12.97 7.44 -2.56
CA THR A 46 12.84 7.68 -4.00
C THR A 46 12.22 6.50 -4.76
N ALA A 47 12.26 5.28 -4.22
CA ALA A 47 11.59 4.13 -4.82
C ALA A 47 10.06 4.26 -4.71
N PHE A 48 9.56 4.90 -3.66
CA PHE A 48 8.12 5.11 -3.45
C PHE A 48 7.49 5.91 -4.59
N TYR A 49 8.14 7.01 -4.98
CA TYR A 49 7.65 7.91 -6.05
C TYR A 49 7.57 7.26 -7.43
N ARG A 50 8.09 6.05 -7.60
CA ARG A 50 7.90 5.25 -8.84
C ARG A 50 6.54 4.55 -8.89
N HIS A 51 5.79 4.57 -7.78
CA HIS A 51 4.55 3.83 -7.59
C HIS A 51 3.40 4.72 -7.13
N PHE A 52 3.67 5.75 -6.33
CA PHE A 52 2.67 6.66 -5.78
C PHE A 52 3.23 8.08 -5.78
N ASP A 53 2.37 9.07 -6.03
CA ASP A 53 2.78 10.48 -6.01
C ASP A 53 3.05 10.96 -4.58
N ASP A 54 2.26 10.48 -3.62
CA ASP A 54 2.37 10.79 -2.19
C ASP A 54 1.66 9.72 -1.33
N LEU A 55 1.63 9.92 0.00
CA LEU A 55 0.96 9.02 0.93
C LEU A 55 -0.56 8.99 0.77
N ASP A 56 -1.18 10.07 0.30
CA ASP A 56 -2.62 10.10 0.05
C ASP A 56 -2.96 9.23 -1.17
N GLY A 57 -2.13 9.30 -2.23
CA GLY A 57 -2.19 8.43 -3.39
C GLY A 57 -2.03 6.95 -3.02
N LEU A 58 -1.16 6.64 -2.06
CA LEU A 58 -1.08 5.29 -1.48
C LEU A 58 -2.40 4.89 -0.80
N GLY A 59 -2.96 5.77 0.03
CA GLY A 59 -4.23 5.53 0.73
C GLY A 59 -5.38 5.27 -0.24
N VAL A 60 -5.53 6.10 -1.27
CA VAL A 60 -6.53 5.91 -2.33
C VAL A 60 -6.35 4.56 -3.03
N ALA A 61 -5.10 4.18 -3.32
CA ALA A 61 -4.81 2.92 -3.99
C ALA A 61 -5.12 1.70 -3.11
N ILE A 62 -4.87 1.77 -1.80
CA ILE A 62 -5.29 0.75 -0.83
C ILE A 62 -6.81 0.62 -0.82
N VAL A 63 -7.53 1.72 -0.61
CA VAL A 63 -9.00 1.75 -0.56
C VAL A 63 -9.61 1.20 -1.84
N SER A 64 -9.09 1.61 -2.99
CA SER A 64 -9.55 1.13 -4.30
C SER A 64 -9.33 -0.37 -4.52
N THR A 65 -8.32 -0.96 -3.86
CA THR A 65 -8.03 -2.39 -3.93
C THR A 65 -8.92 -3.20 -2.98
N VAL A 66 -9.14 -2.69 -1.76
CA VAL A 66 -9.82 -3.45 -0.69
C VAL A 66 -11.35 -3.30 -0.72
N LEU A 67 -11.87 -2.12 -1.03
CA LEU A 67 -13.32 -1.87 -1.01
C LEU A 67 -14.13 -2.78 -1.94
N PRO A 68 -13.69 -3.10 -3.18
CA PRO A 68 -14.44 -4.01 -4.05
C PRO A 68 -14.57 -5.42 -3.46
N ALA A 69 -13.50 -5.93 -2.85
CA ALA A 69 -13.51 -7.24 -2.19
C ALA A 69 -14.45 -7.21 -0.99
N LEU A 70 -14.33 -6.20 -0.12
CA LEU A 70 -15.22 -6.03 1.04
C LEU A 70 -16.70 -5.92 0.63
N ARG A 71 -17.00 -5.14 -0.41
CA ARG A 71 -18.37 -5.00 -0.95
C ARG A 71 -18.94 -6.33 -1.44
N THR A 72 -18.09 -7.20 -1.99
CA THR A 72 -18.50 -8.51 -2.48
C THR A 72 -18.85 -9.43 -1.32
N GLU A 73 -17.99 -9.50 -0.29
CA GLU A 73 -18.25 -10.29 0.93
C GLU A 73 -19.52 -9.84 1.65
N LEU A 74 -19.72 -8.52 1.81
CA LEU A 74 -20.92 -7.98 2.46
C LEU A 74 -22.22 -8.28 1.70
N LYS A 75 -22.15 -8.44 0.38
CA LYS A 75 -23.30 -8.85 -0.44
C LYS A 75 -23.53 -10.35 -0.39
N ALA A 76 -22.48 -11.15 -0.28
CA ALA A 76 -22.57 -12.61 -0.21
C ALA A 76 -23.13 -13.11 1.13
N GLY A 77 -22.91 -12.35 2.21
CA GLY A 77 -23.50 -12.62 3.53
C GLY A 77 -24.96 -12.18 3.68
N ARG A 78 -25.65 -11.83 2.59
CA ARG A 78 -27.07 -11.45 2.54
C ARG A 78 -27.88 -12.51 1.80
#